data_AF-A0AAP9MHF8-F1
#
_entry.id   AF-A0AAP9MHF8-F1
#
_cell.length_a   1.000
_cell.length_b   1.000
_cell.length_c   1.000
_cell.angle_alpha   90.00
_cell.angle_beta   90.00
_cell.angle_gamma   90.00
#
_symmetry.space_group_name_H-M   'P 1'
#
loop_
_entity.id
_entity.type
_entity.pdbx_description
1 polymer ?
#
loop_
_entity_poly.entity_id
_entity_poly.type
_entity_poly.pdbx_seq_one_letter_code
_entity_poly.pdbx_strand_id
1 'polypeptide(L)'
;MEIAYPDFMENKGVLYVIFNTSKGKNLSSKTKYYFEIINLDLAIIKKYNKTLTSAVKRPEIRNTFYSSLNTDGYVEVYTKKYLLKVN
;
A
#
# COMPACT_ATOMS: atom_id res chain seq x y z
N MET A 1 -4.98 23.63 7.63
CA MET A 1 -5.26 22.36 8.31
C MET A 1 -4.71 21.27 7.40
N GLU A 2 -3.59 20.62 7.73
CA GLU A 2 -3.07 19.53 6.89
C GLU A 2 -4.04 18.35 7.01
N ILE A 3 -4.88 18.19 6.00
CA ILE A 3 -5.95 17.21 6.04
C ILE A 3 -5.34 15.88 5.61
N ALA A 4 -5.14 14.98 6.58
CA ALA A 4 -4.72 13.61 6.31
C ALA A 4 -5.67 12.95 5.29
N TYR A 5 -6.95 13.33 5.33
CA TYR A 5 -8.00 12.96 4.39
C TYR A 5 -8.26 14.12 3.44
N PRO A 6 -7.43 14.34 2.41
CA PRO A 6 -7.79 15.29 1.38
C PRO A 6 -9.18 14.90 0.87
N ASP A 7 -10.13 15.83 0.93
CA ASP A 7 -11.44 15.70 0.30
C ASP A 7 -11.23 15.74 -1.22
N PHE A 8 -10.63 14.69 -1.76
CA PHE A 8 -10.76 14.40 -3.16
C PHE A 8 -12.21 13.98 -3.34
N MET A 9 -13.05 14.94 -3.74
CA MET A 9 -14.38 14.73 -4.31
C MET A 9 -14.29 13.98 -5.65
N GLU A 10 -13.36 13.03 -5.76
CA GLU A 10 -12.98 12.31 -6.96
C GLU A 10 -13.07 10.81 -6.66
N ASN A 11 -13.54 10.02 -7.61
CA ASN A 11 -13.68 8.56 -7.47
C ASN A 11 -12.33 7.80 -7.31
N LYS A 12 -11.23 8.53 -7.09
CA LYS A 12 -9.87 7.99 -6.99
C LYS A 12 -9.51 7.81 -5.53
N GLY A 13 -9.08 6.60 -5.17
CA GLY A 13 -8.65 6.29 -3.81
C GLY A 13 -7.33 6.99 -3.45
N VAL A 14 -7.24 7.47 -2.21
CA VAL A 14 -6.02 8.03 -1.62
C VAL A 14 -5.21 6.91 -0.95
N LEU A 15 -3.89 6.91 -1.14
CA LEU A 15 -2.97 5.95 -0.52
C LEU A 15 -1.93 6.67 0.34
N TYR A 16 -1.77 6.23 1.59
CA TYR A 16 -0.64 6.63 2.41
C TYR A 16 0.56 5.72 2.13
N VAL A 17 1.69 6.32 1.74
CA VAL A 17 2.94 5.59 1.48
C VAL A 17 4.06 6.14 2.34
N ILE A 18 4.73 5.28 3.09
CA ILE A 18 5.85 5.64 3.97
C ILE A 18 7.14 5.10 3.37
N PHE A 19 8.11 5.99 3.11
CA PHE A 19 9.44 5.62 2.63
C PHE A 19 10.46 5.71 3.78
N ASN A 20 10.77 4.58 4.41
CA ASN A 20 11.69 4.49 5.55
C ASN A 20 13.09 3.96 5.21
N THR A 21 13.36 3.64 3.93
CA THR A 21 14.68 3.14 3.47
C THR A 21 15.28 4.03 2.40
N SER A 22 16.61 4.02 2.26
CA SER A 22 17.31 4.74 1.18
C SER A 22 16.84 4.29 -0.21
N LYS A 23 16.58 2.99 -0.38
CA LYS A 23 16.02 2.43 -1.62
C LYS A 23 14.63 3.00 -1.92
N GLY A 24 13.75 3.04 -0.91
CA GLY A 24 12.41 3.62 -1.03
C GLY A 24 12.43 5.12 -1.34
N LYS A 25 13.31 5.88 -0.67
CA LYS A 25 13.51 7.31 -0.93
C LYS A 25 13.97 7.58 -2.35
N ASN A 26 14.92 6.79 -2.85
CA ASN A 26 15.40 6.91 -4.23
C ASN A 26 14.28 6.59 -5.23
N LEU A 27 13.52 5.51 -5.01
CA LEU A 27 12.37 5.18 -5.85
C LEU A 27 11.34 6.32 -5.89
N SER A 28 10.94 6.82 -4.72
CA SER A 28 10.01 7.96 -4.60
C SER A 28 10.50 9.18 -5.39
N SER A 29 11.79 9.53 -5.29
CA SER A 29 12.35 10.68 -6.01
C SER A 29 12.22 10.58 -7.53
N LYS A 30 12.21 9.35 -8.07
CA LYS A 30 12.07 9.06 -9.51
C LYS A 30 10.62 9.00 -9.95
N THR A 31 9.72 8.57 -9.08
CA THR A 31 8.30 8.35 -9.43
C THR A 31 7.38 9.49 -9.01
N LYS A 32 7.85 10.43 -8.18
CA LYS A 32 7.00 11.50 -7.61
C LYS A 32 6.27 12.36 -8.64
N TYR A 33 6.79 12.48 -9.86
CA TYR A 33 6.20 13.31 -10.91
C TYR A 33 4.94 12.68 -11.55
N TYR A 34 4.66 11.40 -11.29
CA TYR A 34 3.48 10.70 -11.79
C TYR A 34 2.29 10.78 -10.82
N PHE A 35 2.48 11.37 -9.64
CA PHE A 35 1.48 11.37 -8.58
C PHE A 35 1.28 12.77 -8.04
N GLU A 36 0.04 13.10 -7.68
CA GLU A 36 -0.22 14.22 -6.80
C GLU A 36 0.19 13.82 -5.38
N ILE A 37 1.17 14.54 -4.82
CA ILE A 37 1.78 14.19 -3.54
C ILE A 37 1.51 15.30 -2.53
N ILE A 38 0.85 14.91 -1.46
CA ILE A 38 0.71 15.72 -0.26
C ILE A 38 1.73 15.20 0.75
N ASN A 39 2.74 16.02 1.05
CA ASN A 39 3.66 15.72 2.14
C ASN A 39 2.91 15.91 3.46
N LEU A 40 2.96 14.90 4.32
CA LEU A 40 2.33 14.91 5.64
C LEU A 40 3.36 14.55 6.69
N ASP A 41 3.30 15.23 7.84
CA ASP A 41 4.06 14.82 9.02
C ASP A 41 3.61 13.41 9.47
N LEU A 42 4.58 12.56 9.79
CA LEU A 42 4.33 11.25 10.37
C LEU A 42 3.50 11.34 11.67
N ALA A 43 3.64 12.41 12.45
CA ALA A 43 2.84 12.66 13.65
C ALA A 43 1.34 12.77 13.33
N ILE A 44 0.99 13.43 12.22
CA ILE A 44 -0.40 13.55 11.74
C ILE A 44 -0.90 12.18 11.28
N ILE A 45 -0.11 11.47 10.47
CA ILE A 45 -0.46 10.13 10.00
C ILE A 45 -0.72 9.18 11.17
N LYS A 46 0.15 9.17 12.20
CA LYS A 46 -0.02 8.32 13.40
C LYS A 46 -1.29 8.63 14.18
N LYS A 47 -1.69 9.91 14.25
CA LYS A 47 -2.89 10.35 14.97
C LYS A 47 -4.17 9.82 14.32
N TYR A 48 -4.23 9.79 12.98
CA TYR A 48 -5.45 9.48 12.24
C TYR A 48 -5.48 8.06 11.67
N ASN A 49 -4.33 7.44 11.41
CA ASN A 49 -4.23 6.09 10.86
C ASN A 49 -3.75 5.08 11.93
N LYS A 50 -4.70 4.59 12.73
CA LYS A 50 -4.44 3.63 13.82
C LYS A 50 -3.77 2.33 13.37
N THR A 51 -3.94 1.92 12.10
CA THR A 51 -3.30 0.71 11.56
C THR A 51 -1.78 0.82 11.43
N LEU A 52 -1.23 2.04 11.52
CA LEU A 52 0.22 2.27 11.56
C LEU A 52 0.79 2.26 12.98
N THR A 53 -0.06 2.36 14.01
CA THR A 53 0.36 2.38 15.42
C THR A 53 0.37 1.01 16.07
N SER A 54 -0.42 0.06 15.56
CA SER A 54 -0.41 -1.32 15.99
C SER A 54 -0.21 -2.23 14.78
N ALA A 55 0.80 -3.10 14.85
CA ALA A 55 0.95 -4.14 13.87
C ALA A 55 -0.30 -5.02 13.91
N VAL A 56 -1.14 -4.92 12.88
CA VAL A 56 -2.25 -5.86 12.74
C VAL A 56 -1.62 -7.24 12.58
N LYS A 57 -1.92 -8.17 13.50
CA LYS A 57 -1.40 -9.53 13.45
C LYS A 57 -1.71 -10.08 12.06
N ARG A 58 -0.66 -10.30 11.25
CA ARG A 58 -0.80 -10.71 9.85
C ARG A 58 -1.60 -12.02 9.83
N PRO A 59 -2.76 -12.08 9.16
CA PRO A 59 -3.51 -13.32 9.06
C PRO A 59 -2.64 -14.39 8.40
N GLU A 60 -2.57 -15.58 8.99
CA GLU A 60 -1.68 -16.67 8.52
C GLU A 60 -1.94 -17.03 7.05
N ILE A 61 -3.18 -16.88 6.57
CA ILE A 61 -3.55 -17.10 5.17
C ILE A 61 -2.76 -16.25 4.16
N ARG A 62 -2.26 -15.08 4.59
CA ARG A 62 -1.38 -14.26 3.74
C ARG A 62 0.01 -14.87 3.59
N ASN A 63 0.48 -15.68 4.55
CA ASN A 63 1.74 -16.44 4.43
C ASN A 63 1.66 -17.36 3.22
N THR A 64 0.59 -18.15 3.13
CA THR A 64 0.34 -19.07 2.02
C THR A 64 0.32 -18.33 0.69
N PHE A 65 -0.39 -17.20 0.62
CA PHE A 65 -0.44 -16.39 -0.61
C PHE A 65 0.93 -15.87 -1.06
N TYR A 66 1.74 -15.31 -0.16
CA TYR A 66 3.06 -14.79 -0.52
C TYR A 66 4.06 -15.91 -0.81
N SER A 67 3.96 -17.06 -0.14
CA SER A 67 4.75 -18.24 -0.51
C SER A 67 4.43 -18.69 -1.93
N SER A 68 3.14 -18.78 -2.30
CA SER A 68 2.75 -19.08 -3.68
C SER A 68 3.28 -18.05 -4.67
N LEU A 69 3.29 -16.75 -4.33
CA LEU A 69 3.85 -15.73 -5.22
C LEU A 69 5.36 -15.91 -5.45
N ASN A 70 6.10 -16.36 -4.43
CA ASN A 70 7.52 -16.63 -4.55
C ASN A 70 7.82 -17.89 -5.38
N THR A 71 6.98 -18.92 -5.25
CA THR A 71 7.17 -20.20 -5.97
C THR A 71 6.68 -20.12 -7.41
N ASP A 72 5.47 -19.59 -7.63
CA ASP A 72 4.75 -19.71 -8.90
C ASP A 72 4.74 -18.38 -9.69
N GLY A 73 5.21 -17.28 -9.10
CA GLY A 73 5.18 -15.96 -9.71
C GLY A 73 3.82 -15.28 -9.71
N TYR A 74 3.82 -13.96 -9.91
CA TYR A 74 2.62 -13.13 -9.74
C TYR A 74 1.47 -13.49 -10.69
N VAL A 75 1.76 -13.66 -11.98
CA VAL A 75 0.75 -13.89 -13.02
C VAL A 75 -0.02 -15.19 -12.76
N GLU A 76 0.68 -16.23 -12.35
CA GLU A 76 0.11 -17.56 -12.18
C GLU A 76 -0.76 -17.66 -10.93
N VAL A 77 -0.30 -17.11 -9.81
CA VAL A 77 -1.10 -17.03 -8.57
C VAL A 77 -2.33 -16.17 -8.77
N TYR A 78 -2.21 -15.03 -9.46
CA TYR A 78 -3.34 -14.15 -9.72
C TYR A 78 -4.41 -14.86 -10.57
N THR A 79 -3.98 -15.54 -11.63
CA THR A 79 -4.88 -16.29 -12.52
C THR A 79 -5.61 -17.40 -11.78
N LYS A 80 -4.87 -18.25 -11.04
CA LYS A 80 -5.44 -19.38 -10.29
C LYS A 80 -6.43 -18.93 -9.21
N LYS A 81 -6.14 -17.83 -8.52
CA LYS A 81 -6.89 -17.43 -7.34
C LYS A 81 -8.07 -16.51 -7.64
N TYR A 82 -7.97 -15.68 -8.68
CA TYR A 82 -8.92 -14.61 -8.94
C TYR A 82 -9.59 -14.68 -10.31
N LEU A 83 -8.97 -15.33 -11.31
CA LEU A 83 -9.55 -15.45 -12.65
C LEU A 83 -10.23 -16.81 -12.87
N LEU A 84 -9.68 -17.90 -12.32
CA LEU A 84 -10.28 -19.24 -12.46
C LEU A 84 -11.43 -19.53 -11.50
N LYS A 85 -11.69 -18.69 -10.48
CA LYS A 85 -12.82 -18.83 -9.56
C LYS A 85 -14.15 -18.25 -10.08
N VAL A 86 -14.17 -17.76 -11.31
CA VAL A 86 -15.34 -17.08 -11.92
C VAL A 86 -16.19 -18.03 -12.79
N ASN A 87 -15.93 -19.34 -12.77
CA ASN A 87 -16.77 -20.34 -13.42
C ASN A 87 -17.38 -21.32 -12.41
#